data_AF-A0A7W0A3W6-F1
#
_entry.id   AF-A0A7W0A3W6-F1
#
_cell.length_a   1.000
_cell.length_b   1.000
_cell.length_c   1.000
_cell.angle_alpha   90.00
_cell.angle_beta   90.00
_cell.angle_gamma   90.00
#
_symmetry.space_group_name_H-M   'P 1'
#
loop_
_entity.id
_entity.type
_entity.pdbx_description
1 polymer ?
#
loop_
_entity_poly.entity_id
_entity_poly.type
_entity_poly.pdbx_seq_one_letter_code
_entity_poly.pdbx_strand_id
1 'polypeptide(L)'
;MSLNFPHTQAVYTHQQELRVRRVFPLETEVKVREGKRVFADTVVARVEPRTVALRVDVPAALGTAATETNRHLTLPTGSTVTAGQVIAKTRRGLRTTTVTSPVAGTLLEVDPRSGEVLI
;
A
#
# COMPACT_ATOMS: atom_id res chain seq x y z
N MET A 1 -0.65 -15.49 4.08
CA MET A 1 0.30 -16.13 5.02
C MET A 1 1.21 -15.04 5.54
N SER A 2 1.06 -14.61 6.80
CA SER A 2 1.90 -13.57 7.39
C SER A 2 3.17 -14.21 7.93
N LEU A 3 4.33 -13.81 7.40
CA LEU A 3 5.66 -14.27 7.82
C LEU A 3 5.97 -13.98 9.30
N ASN A 4 5.11 -13.23 10.01
CA ASN A 4 5.35 -12.73 11.36
C ASN A 4 4.65 -13.53 12.47
N PHE A 5 3.88 -14.58 12.15
CA PHE A 5 3.17 -15.40 13.16
C PHE A 5 3.41 -16.90 12.93
N PRO A 6 4.59 -17.44 13.29
CA PRO A 6 4.93 -18.84 13.00
C PRO A 6 4.21 -19.85 13.90
N HIS A 7 3.55 -19.42 14.97
CA HIS A 7 2.84 -20.32 15.89
C HIS A 7 1.34 -20.09 15.82
N THR A 8 0.66 -21.03 15.18
CA THR A 8 -0.81 -21.09 15.08
C THR A 8 -1.43 -21.92 16.22
N GLN A 9 -0.62 -22.36 17.20
CA GLN A 9 -1.05 -23.24 18.29
C GLN A 9 -0.73 -22.63 19.66
N ALA A 10 -1.65 -22.82 20.61
CA ALA A 10 -1.45 -22.42 21.99
C ALA A 10 -0.28 -23.20 22.61
N VAL A 11 0.70 -22.48 23.16
CA VAL A 11 1.79 -23.08 23.95
C VAL A 11 1.36 -23.07 25.41
N TYR A 12 1.19 -24.25 25.98
CA TYR A 12 0.92 -24.43 27.41
C TYR A 12 2.24 -24.64 28.14
N THR A 13 2.54 -23.78 29.11
CA THR A 13 3.67 -23.93 30.00
C THR A 13 3.17 -24.24 31.40
N HIS A 14 3.71 -25.27 32.04
CA HIS A 14 3.52 -25.56 33.45
C HIS A 14 4.77 -25.14 34.21
N GLN A 15 4.62 -24.19 35.14
CA GLN A 15 5.69 -23.71 36.02
C GLN A 15 6.91 -23.07 35.31
N GLN A 16 6.79 -22.62 34.05
CA GLN A 16 7.86 -21.88 33.35
C GLN A 16 7.38 -20.54 32.78
N GLU A 17 8.28 -19.56 32.76
CA GLU A 17 8.05 -18.23 32.17
C GLU A 17 8.14 -18.31 30.63
N LEU A 18 7.10 -17.88 29.92
CA LEU A 18 7.13 -17.74 28.46
C LEU A 18 7.55 -16.30 28.08
N ARG A 19 8.68 -16.16 27.40
CA ARG A 19 9.12 -14.86 26.83
C ARG A 19 8.81 -14.79 25.35
N VAL A 20 7.90 -13.89 24.98
CA VAL A 20 7.54 -13.63 23.58
C VAL A 20 8.21 -12.34 23.12
N ARG A 21 9.11 -12.43 22.14
CA ARG A 21 9.72 -11.26 21.48
C ARG A 21 9.01 -10.99 20.16
N ARG A 22 8.43 -9.80 20.01
CA ARG A 22 7.88 -9.31 18.73
C ARG A 22 8.82 -8.23 18.19
N VAL A 23 9.29 -8.40 16.95
CA VAL A 23 10.13 -7.42 16.26
C VAL A 23 9.30 -6.80 15.15
N PHE A 24 9.21 -5.48 15.13
CA PHE A 24 8.49 -4.76 14.08
C PHE A 24 9.48 -4.20 13.05
N PRO A 25 9.22 -4.38 11.74
CA PRO A 25 10.16 -3.98 10.69
C PRO A 25 10.10 -2.49 10.32
N LEU A 26 9.18 -1.71 10.89
CA LEU A 26 8.86 -0.33 10.50
C LEU A 26 8.69 0.55 11.73
N GLU A 27 8.65 1.87 11.52
CA GLU A 27 8.22 2.81 12.54
C GLU A 27 6.86 2.37 13.10
N THR A 28 6.83 2.16 14.41
CA THR A 28 5.74 1.47 15.10
C THR A 28 5.30 2.33 16.26
N GLU A 29 4.01 2.61 16.32
CA GLU A 29 3.42 3.27 17.48
C GLU A 29 3.16 2.22 18.57
N VAL A 30 4.01 2.21 19.59
CA VAL A 30 3.86 1.32 20.74
C VAL A 30 2.70 1.83 21.63
N LYS A 31 1.69 0.99 21.87
CA LYS A 31 0.45 1.35 22.59
C LYS A 31 0.46 0.95 24.06
N VAL A 32 1.57 0.37 24.52
CA VAL A 32 1.77 -0.08 25.90
C VAL A 32 3.08 0.48 26.45
N ARG A 33 3.22 0.39 27.77
CA ARG A 33 4.40 0.82 28.51
C ARG A 33 4.97 -0.37 29.26
N GLU A 34 6.25 -0.32 29.60
CA GLU A 34 6.93 -1.37 30.36
C GLU A 34 6.19 -1.68 31.67
N GLY A 35 6.17 -2.96 32.05
CA GLY A 35 5.47 -3.45 33.24
C GLY A 35 3.94 -3.52 33.13
N LYS A 36 3.33 -3.04 32.03
CA LYS A 36 1.88 -3.15 31.84
C LYS A 36 1.48 -4.61 31.60
N ARG A 37 0.51 -5.10 32.39
CA ARG A 37 -0.15 -6.40 32.15
C ARG A 37 -1.02 -6.32 30.89
N VAL A 38 -0.95 -7.34 30.04
CA VAL A 38 -1.69 -7.43 28.76
C VAL A 38 -2.47 -8.73 28.68
N PHE A 39 -3.59 -8.70 27.97
CA PHE A 39 -4.41 -9.87 27.64
C PHE A 39 -4.23 -10.28 26.19
N ALA A 40 -4.78 -11.43 25.80
CA ALA A 40 -4.61 -11.99 24.46
C ALA A 40 -5.06 -11.06 23.33
N ASP A 41 -6.08 -10.23 23.58
CA ASP A 41 -6.68 -9.26 22.66
C ASP A 41 -6.10 -7.85 22.80
N THR A 42 -5.18 -7.63 23.74
CA THR A 42 -4.62 -6.30 23.98
C THR A 42 -3.70 -5.90 22.82
N VAL A 43 -4.05 -4.80 22.16
CA VAL A 43 -3.20 -4.18 21.13
C VAL A 43 -1.96 -3.60 21.78
N VAL A 44 -0.81 -4.23 21.55
CA VAL A 44 0.50 -3.80 22.11
C VAL A 44 1.20 -2.75 21.26
N ALA A 45 0.95 -2.76 19.96
CA ALA A 45 1.57 -1.86 19.01
C ALA A 45 0.72 -1.75 17.75
N ARG A 46 0.77 -0.61 17.08
CA ARG A 46 0.21 -0.40 15.75
C ARG A 46 1.34 -0.03 14.80
N VAL A 47 1.46 -0.80 13.73
CA VAL A 47 2.28 -0.43 12.58
C VAL A 47 1.32 0.22 11.60
N GLU A 48 1.62 1.44 11.16
CA GLU A 48 0.88 2.00 10.05
C GLU A 48 1.12 1.08 8.85
N PRO A 49 0.07 0.55 8.19
CA PRO A 49 0.27 -0.18 6.95
C PRO A 49 1.16 0.70 6.08
N ARG A 50 2.24 0.16 5.49
CA ARG A 50 2.90 0.89 4.42
C ARG A 50 1.78 1.31 3.47
N THR A 51 1.67 2.60 3.21
CA THR A 51 1.12 3.09 1.96
C THR A 51 1.97 2.38 0.91
N VAL A 52 1.52 1.21 0.44
CA VAL A 52 2.24 0.48 -0.59
C VAL A 52 1.99 1.30 -1.83
N ALA A 53 2.91 2.22 -2.07
CA ALA A 53 2.88 3.07 -3.23
C ALA A 53 3.01 2.14 -4.44
N LEU A 54 1.91 2.01 -5.19
CA LEU A 54 1.81 1.11 -6.31
C LEU A 54 2.11 1.89 -7.58
N ARG A 55 3.00 1.33 -8.42
CA ARG A 55 3.30 1.89 -9.73
C ARG A 55 2.34 1.33 -10.77
N VAL A 56 1.70 2.23 -11.51
CA VAL A 56 0.89 1.89 -12.67
C VAL A 56 1.62 2.38 -13.93
N ASP A 57 1.98 1.45 -14.81
CA ASP A 57 2.61 1.76 -16.10
C ASP A 57 1.57 2.27 -17.11
N VAL A 58 1.28 3.57 -17.01
CA VAL A 58 0.33 4.27 -17.89
C VAL A 58 0.80 4.32 -19.35
N PRO A 59 2.08 4.63 -19.67
CA PRO A 59 2.56 4.65 -21.05
C PRO A 59 2.39 3.33 -21.77
N ALA A 60 2.75 2.21 -21.14
CA ALA A 60 2.58 0.90 -21.75
C ALA A 60 1.09 0.58 -21.97
N ALA A 61 0.24 0.88 -20.98
CA ALA A 61 -1.19 0.61 -21.06
C ALA A 61 -1.93 1.48 -22.10
N LEU A 62 -1.50 2.74 -22.31
CA LEU A 62 -2.07 3.64 -23.31
C LEU A 62 -1.37 3.58 -24.69
N GLY A 63 -0.18 2.99 -24.75
CA GLY A 63 0.68 2.98 -25.93
C GLY A 63 1.28 4.36 -26.27
N THR A 64 1.52 5.21 -25.27
CA THR A 64 2.01 6.60 -25.41
C THR A 64 3.46 6.74 -24.95
N ALA A 65 4.10 7.87 -25.21
CA ALA A 65 5.43 8.15 -24.67
C ALA A 65 5.36 8.51 -23.18
N ALA A 66 6.42 8.21 -22.41
CA ALA A 66 6.51 8.55 -20.99
C ALA A 66 6.29 10.06 -20.72
N THR A 67 6.81 10.91 -21.61
CA THR A 67 6.68 12.37 -21.56
C THR A 67 5.24 12.87 -21.74
N GLU A 68 4.35 12.05 -22.28
CA GLU A 68 2.96 12.41 -22.54
C GLU A 68 2.00 12.03 -21.40
N THR A 69 2.47 11.25 -20.43
CA THR A 69 1.64 10.70 -19.33
C THR A 69 0.79 11.76 -18.65
N ASN A 70 1.40 12.88 -18.26
CA ASN A 70 0.70 13.97 -17.56
C ASN A 70 -0.48 14.55 -18.36
N ARG A 71 -0.42 14.53 -19.70
CA ARG A 71 -1.51 15.03 -20.56
C ARG A 71 -2.69 14.07 -20.64
N HIS A 72 -2.47 12.80 -20.32
CA HIS A 72 -3.48 11.75 -20.37
C HIS A 72 -4.12 11.46 -19.02
N LEU A 73 -3.60 12.02 -17.92
CA LEU A 73 -4.21 11.89 -16.60
C LEU A 73 -5.61 12.54 -16.56
N THR A 74 -6.54 11.88 -15.89
CA THR A 74 -7.90 12.40 -15.65
C THR A 74 -8.00 13.24 -14.39
N LEU A 75 -7.01 13.14 -13.49
CA LEU A 75 -6.93 13.81 -12.21
C LEU A 75 -5.50 14.33 -11.98
N PRO A 76 -5.31 15.47 -11.31
CA PRO A 76 -3.98 15.95 -10.95
C PRO A 76 -3.35 15.13 -9.82
N THR A 77 -2.03 15.22 -9.67
CA THR A 77 -1.30 14.73 -8.48
C THR A 77 -1.87 15.34 -7.20
N GLY A 78 -1.87 14.57 -6.12
CA GLY A 78 -2.54 14.86 -4.85
C GLY A 78 -4.02 14.46 -4.80
N SER A 79 -4.62 14.02 -5.91
CA SER A 79 -6.03 13.60 -5.92
C SER A 79 -6.24 12.23 -5.31
N THR A 80 -7.32 12.06 -4.56
CA THR A 80 -7.78 10.75 -4.08
C THR A 80 -8.42 9.96 -5.22
N VAL A 81 -8.13 8.65 -5.27
CA VAL A 81 -8.66 7.70 -6.24
C VAL A 81 -9.26 6.48 -5.54
N THR A 82 -10.25 5.87 -6.18
CA THR A 82 -10.87 4.60 -5.76
C THR A 82 -10.38 3.45 -6.65
N ALA A 83 -10.44 2.22 -6.14
CA ALA A 83 -10.13 1.04 -6.95
C ALA A 83 -11.10 0.94 -8.14
N GLY A 84 -10.57 0.72 -9.34
CA GLY A 84 -11.31 0.71 -10.61
C GLY A 84 -11.54 2.10 -11.23
N GLN A 85 -11.20 3.19 -10.54
CA GLN A 85 -11.38 4.54 -11.09
C GLN A 85 -10.44 4.80 -12.25
N VAL A 86 -10.95 5.40 -13.33
CA VAL A 86 -10.11 5.81 -14.48
C VAL A 86 -9.18 6.95 -14.07
N ILE A 87 -7.87 6.68 -14.12
CA ILE A 87 -6.80 7.63 -13.77
C ILE A 87 -6.12 8.24 -15.00
N ALA A 88 -6.20 7.57 -16.15
CA ALA A 88 -5.67 8.09 -17.41
C ALA A 88 -6.50 7.60 -18.60
N LYS A 89 -6.59 8.42 -19.65
CA LYS A 89 -7.29 8.06 -20.89
C LYS A 89 -6.67 8.72 -22.11
N THR A 90 -6.71 8.00 -23.23
CA THR A 90 -6.34 8.54 -24.55
C THR A 90 -7.37 8.15 -25.60
N ARG A 91 -7.51 8.97 -26.64
CA ARG A 91 -8.39 8.72 -27.78
C ARG A 91 -7.57 8.71 -29.07
N ARG A 92 -7.68 7.62 -29.84
CA ARG A 92 -7.06 7.47 -31.16
C ARG A 92 -8.16 7.18 -32.18
N GLY A 93 -8.55 8.23 -32.92
CA GLY A 93 -9.69 8.18 -33.84
C GLY A 93 -11.00 7.87 -33.09
N LEU A 94 -11.61 6.74 -33.41
CA LEU A 94 -12.86 6.27 -32.78
C LEU A 94 -12.62 5.40 -31.53
N ARG A 95 -11.38 4.98 -31.25
CA ARG A 95 -11.06 4.12 -30.10
C ARG A 95 -10.59 4.95 -28.91
N THR A 96 -11.13 4.64 -27.73
CA THR A 96 -10.68 5.18 -26.44
C THR A 96 -10.04 4.05 -25.63
N THR A 97 -8.87 4.32 -25.06
CA THR A 97 -8.19 3.43 -24.12
C THR A 97 -8.10 4.11 -22.77
N THR A 98 -8.36 3.37 -21.70
CA THR A 98 -8.39 3.88 -20.32
C THR A 98 -7.53 3.02 -19.42
N VAL A 99 -6.88 3.65 -18.45
CA VAL A 99 -6.17 2.98 -17.35
C VAL A 99 -6.92 3.27 -16.06
N THR A 100 -7.13 2.23 -15.26
CA THR A 100 -7.82 2.32 -13.97
C THR A 100 -6.85 2.11 -12.81
N SER A 101 -7.09 2.77 -11.68
CA SER A 101 -6.36 2.49 -10.45
C SER A 101 -6.68 1.08 -9.95
N PRO A 102 -5.69 0.23 -9.60
CA PRO A 102 -5.95 -1.08 -9.02
C PRO A 102 -6.31 -1.00 -7.52
N VAL A 103 -6.03 0.14 -6.87
CA VAL A 103 -6.22 0.36 -5.43
C VAL A 103 -6.92 1.69 -5.16
N ALA A 104 -7.53 1.81 -3.99
CA ALA A 104 -7.89 3.13 -3.46
C ALA A 104 -6.65 3.78 -2.84
N GLY A 105 -6.46 5.08 -3.04
CA GLY A 105 -5.25 5.76 -2.61
C GLY A 105 -5.20 7.21 -3.07
N THR A 106 -3.99 7.75 -3.18
CA THR A 106 -3.76 9.13 -3.63
C THR A 106 -2.79 9.09 -4.78
N LEU A 107 -3.11 9.74 -5.91
CA LEU A 107 -2.15 9.87 -7.00
C LEU A 107 -0.99 10.76 -6.53
N LEU A 108 0.14 10.17 -6.15
CA LEU A 108 1.24 10.87 -5.50
C LEU A 108 2.08 11.66 -6.51
N GLU A 109 2.55 10.98 -7.54
CA GLU A 109 3.45 11.56 -8.54
C GLU A 109 3.44 10.78 -9.86
N VAL A 110 4.07 11.37 -10.87
CA VAL A 110 4.39 10.72 -12.14
C VAL A 110 5.90 10.70 -12.27
N ASP A 111 6.50 9.51 -12.43
CA ASP A 111 7.92 9.39 -12.68
C ASP A 111 8.25 10.06 -14.04
N PRO A 112 9.12 11.08 -14.09
CA PRO A 112 9.40 11.81 -15.32
C PRO A 112 10.21 10.99 -16.34
N ARG A 113 10.85 9.90 -15.93
CA ARG A 113 11.65 9.02 -16.79
C ARG A 113 10.81 7.88 -17.36
N SER A 114 10.08 7.17 -16.50
CA SER A 114 9.27 6.01 -16.93
C SER A 114 7.85 6.39 -17.34
N GLY A 115 7.32 7.51 -16.84
CA GLY A 115 5.90 7.87 -16.98
C GLY A 115 4.98 7.03 -16.10
N GLU A 116 5.51 6.22 -15.19
CA GLU A 116 4.69 5.46 -14.26
C GLU A 116 4.01 6.39 -13.25
N VAL A 117 2.76 6.07 -12.92
CA VAL A 117 1.98 6.81 -11.91
C VAL A 117 2.10 6.09 -10.59
N LEU A 118 2.46 6.83 -9.54
CA LEU A 118 2.51 6.33 -8.17
C LEU A 118 1.19 6.63 -7.45
N ILE A 119 0.56 5.59 -6.88
CA ILE A 119 -0.70 5.67 -6.12
C ILE A 119 -0.52 5.11 -4.71
#